data_AF-A0A8B3KY43-F1
#
_entry.id   AF-A0A8B3KY43-F1
#
_cell.length_a   1.000
_cell.length_b   1.000
_cell.length_c   1.000
_cell.angle_alpha   90.00
_cell.angle_beta   90.00
_cell.angle_gamma   90.00
#
_symmetry.space_group_name_H-M   'P 1'
#
loop_
_entity.id
_entity.type
_entity.pdbx_description
1 polymer ?
#
loop_
_entity_poly.entity_id
_entity_poly.type
_entity_poly.pdbx_seq_one_letter_code
_entity_poly.pdbx_strand_id
1 'polypeptide(L)' 'MPNEVSHPPRISDLQLRIAQAQTEAKMDLLERANVSLTSQLMTIFDGISRNEQVELIYPNGEVVLITKARKRDRSEGGE' A
#
# COMPACT_ATOMS: atom_id res chain seq x y z
N MET A 1 -24.61 -30.68 36.75
CA MET A 1 -24.22 -30.33 35.36
C MET A 1 -25.27 -29.33 34.86
N PRO A 2 -25.02 -28.02 34.86
CA PRO A 2 -25.99 -27.10 34.26
C PRO A 2 -25.87 -27.19 32.73
N ASN A 3 -27.01 -27.39 32.06
CA ASN A 3 -27.13 -27.28 30.61
C ASN A 3 -26.73 -25.86 30.19
N GLU A 4 -25.62 -25.71 29.47
CA GLU A 4 -25.32 -24.48 28.73
C GLU A 4 -26.33 -24.37 27.59
N VAL A 5 -27.41 -23.62 27.84
CA VAL A 5 -28.35 -23.23 26.79
C VAL A 5 -27.64 -22.20 25.92
N SER A 6 -27.10 -22.65 24.79
CA SER A 6 -26.56 -21.76 23.76
C SER A 6 -27.71 -20.97 23.14
N HIS A 7 -27.85 -19.71 23.55
CA HIS A 7 -28.80 -18.80 22.92
C HIS A 7 -28.27 -18.36 21.55
N PRO A 8 -29.13 -18.26 20.52
CA PRO A 8 -28.70 -17.79 19.21
C PRO A 8 -28.14 -16.36 19.33
N PRO A 9 -27.06 -16.04 18.60
CA PRO A 9 -26.44 -14.72 18.63
C PRO A 9 -27.47 -13.66 18.22
N ARG A 10 -27.44 -12.51 18.90
CA ARG A 10 -28.33 -11.40 18.54
C ARG A 10 -27.95 -10.90 17.15
N ILE A 11 -28.93 -10.44 16.39
CA ILE A 11 -28.71 -9.90 15.03
C ILE A 11 -27.66 -8.79 15.05
N SER A 12 -27.60 -7.99 16.13
CA SER A 12 -26.56 -6.96 16.36
C SER A 12 -25.14 -7.54 16.37
N ASP A 13 -24.95 -8.70 16.98
CA ASP A 13 -23.64 -9.34 17.13
C ASP A 13 -23.19 -9.93 15.80
N LEU A 14 -24.14 -10.45 15.01
CA LEU A 14 -23.89 -10.90 13.64
C LEU A 14 -23.52 -9.74 12.72
N GLN A 15 -24.24 -8.61 12.81
CA GLN A 15 -23.93 -7.41 12.03
C GLN A 15 -22.55 -6.84 12.35
N LEU A 16 -22.18 -6.81 13.64
CA LEU A 16 -20.86 -6.37 14.08
C LEU A 16 -19.76 -7.27 13.51
N ARG A 17 -19.94 -8.60 13.58
CA ARG A 17 -18.98 -9.57 13.01
C ARG A 17 -18.85 -9.44 11.49
N ILE A 18 -19.96 -9.23 10.79
CA ILE A 18 -19.93 -8.99 9.34
C ILE A 18 -19.16 -7.70 9.02
N ALA A 19 -19.41 -6.61 9.75
CA ALA A 19 -18.71 -5.35 9.56
C ALA A 19 -17.20 -5.48 9.83
N GLN A 20 -16.81 -6.22 10.86
CA GLN A 20 -15.41 -6.52 11.16
C GLN A 20 -14.76 -7.32 10.04
N ALA A 21 -15.39 -8.42 9.61
CA ALA A 21 -14.87 -9.26 8.52
C ALA A 21 -14.75 -8.49 7.20
N GLN A 22 -15.71 -7.60 6.88
CA GLN A 22 -15.63 -6.73 5.71
C GLN A 22 -14.49 -5.72 5.81
N THR A 23 -14.22 -5.20 7.01
CA THR A 23 -13.13 -4.24 7.23
C THR A 23 -11.79 -4.92 7.08
N GLU A 24 -11.61 -6.09 7.70
CA GLU A 24 -10.40 -6.92 7.58
C GLU A 24 -10.14 -7.28 6.11
N ALA A 25 -11.15 -7.79 5.40
CA ALA A 25 -11.01 -8.11 3.97
C ALA A 25 -10.62 -6.90 3.10
N LYS A 26 -11.15 -5.70 3.40
CA LYS A 26 -10.76 -4.48 2.70
C LYS A 26 -9.32 -4.07 3.01
N MET A 27 -8.89 -4.20 4.27
CA MET A 27 -7.51 -3.91 4.68
C MET A 27 -6.52 -4.88 4.01
N ASP A 28 -6.84 -6.17 3.95
CA ASP A 28 -6.01 -7.17 3.27
C ASP A 28 -5.84 -6.85 1.77
N LEU A 29 -6.93 -6.44 1.11
CA LEU A 29 -6.88 -6.02 -0.29
C LEU A 29 -6.02 -4.76 -0.47
N LEU A 30 -6.14 -3.79 0.43
CA LEU A 30 -5.31 -2.58 0.41
C LEU A 30 -3.83 -2.90 0.63
N GLU A 31 -3.50 -3.79 1.56
CA GLU A 31 -2.12 -4.19 1.83
C GLU A 31 -1.50 -4.89 0.63
N ARG A 32 -2.22 -5.83 0.00
CA ARG A 32 -1.76 -6.51 -1.22
C ARG A 32 -1.56 -5.53 -2.38
N ALA A 33 -2.47 -4.59 -2.56
CA ALA A 33 -2.34 -3.55 -3.57
C ALA A 33 -1.10 -2.68 -3.31
N ASN A 34 -0.85 -2.32 -2.05
CA ASN A 34 0.31 -1.51 -1.66
C ASN A 34 1.64 -2.23 -1.90
N VAL A 35 1.73 -3.53 -1.56
CA VAL A 35 2.91 -4.36 -1.87
C VAL A 35 3.16 -4.42 -3.37
N SER A 36 2.11 -4.63 -4.17
CA SER A 36 2.21 -4.64 -5.63
C SER A 36 2.67 -3.30 -6.19
N LEU A 37 2.11 -2.19 -5.73
CA LEU A 37 2.49 -0.84 -6.15
C LEU A 37 3.94 -0.53 -5.78
N THR A 38 4.37 -0.92 -4.58
CA THR A 38 5.76 -0.75 -4.13
C THR A 38 6.73 -1.53 -5.03
N SER A 39 6.39 -2.77 -5.37
CA SER A 39 7.20 -3.58 -6.29
C SER A 39 7.27 -2.99 -7.70
N GLN A 40 6.16 -2.47 -8.22
CA GLN A 40 6.12 -1.79 -9.51
C GLN A 40 6.96 -0.51 -9.51
N LEU A 41 6.84 0.31 -8.46
CA LEU A 41 7.66 1.52 -8.31
C LEU A 41 9.15 1.17 -8.27
N MET A 42 9.54 0.17 -7.49
CA MET A 42 10.94 -0.29 -7.44
C MET A 42 11.44 -0.75 -8.81
N THR A 43 10.62 -1.50 -9.55
CA THR A 43 10.95 -1.95 -10.92
C THR A 43 11.15 -0.76 -11.85
N ILE A 44 10.28 0.25 -11.78
CA ILE A 44 10.43 1.50 -12.53
C ILE A 44 11.76 2.17 -12.17
N PHE A 45 12.02 2.40 -10.88
CA PHE A 45 13.26 3.04 -10.40
C PHE A 45 14.55 2.28 -10.77
N ASP A 46 14.49 0.95 -10.82
CA ASP A 46 15.63 0.11 -11.22
C ASP A 46 15.89 0.20 -12.73
N GLY A 47 14.84 0.38 -13.54
CA GLY A 47 14.95 0.61 -14.97
C GLY A 47 15.51 1.99 -15.35
N ILE A 48 15.46 2.98 -14.46
CA ILE A 48 16.00 4.33 -14.72
C ILE A 48 17.53 4.31 -14.64
N SER A 49 18.19 4.60 -15.76
CA SER A 49 19.64 4.76 -15.85
C SER A 49 20.11 5.99 -15.09
N ARG A 50 21.41 6.04 -14.72
CA ARG A 50 21.98 7.25 -14.09
C ARG A 50 21.87 8.43 -15.07
N ASN A 51 21.36 9.57 -14.58
CA ASN A 51 21.05 10.78 -15.35
C ASN A 51 19.88 10.66 -16.34
N GLU A 52 19.13 9.56 -16.32
CA GLU A 52 17.88 9.43 -17.08
C GLU A 52 16.73 10.03 -16.27
N GLN A 53 15.85 10.72 -16.98
CA GLN A 53 14.66 11.36 -16.44
C GLN A 53 13.44 10.64 -17.01
N VAL A 54 12.60 10.13 -16.12
CA VAL A 54 11.35 9.49 -16.50
C VAL A 54 10.18 10.39 -16.14
N GLU A 55 9.28 10.54 -17.09
CA GLU A 55 8.00 11.24 -16.95
C GLU A 55 6.90 10.24 -16.62
N LEU A 56 6.28 10.40 -15.45
CA LEU A 56 5.05 9.72 -15.10
C LEU A 56 3.88 10.67 -15.31
N ILE A 57 3.00 10.32 -16.25
CA ILE A 57 1.79 11.09 -16.55
C ILE A 57 0.61 10.38 -15.89
N TYR A 58 0.00 11.05 -14.91
CA TYR A 58 -1.18 10.54 -14.22
C TYR A 58 -2.44 10.77 -15.07
N PRO A 59 -3.50 9.95 -14.88
CA PRO A 59 -4.75 10.10 -15.63
C PRO A 59 -5.45 11.46 -15.44
N ASN A 60 -5.16 12.15 -14.33
CA ASN A 60 -5.65 13.51 -14.05
C ASN A 60 -4.83 14.61 -14.76
N GLY A 61 -3.80 14.24 -15.53
CA GLY A 61 -2.91 15.17 -16.23
C GLY A 61 -1.73 15.69 -15.40
N GLU A 62 -1.58 15.25 -14.14
CA GLU A 62 -0.39 15.57 -13.35
C GLU A 62 0.83 14.86 -13.92
N VAL A 63 1.96 15.58 -13.99
CA VAL A 63 3.22 15.03 -14.48
C VAL A 63 4.22 15.01 -13.32
N VAL A 64 4.78 13.84 -13.05
CA VAL A 64 5.83 13.65 -12.05
C VAL A 64 7.12 13.26 -12.76
N LEU A 65 8.18 14.04 -12.52
CA LEU A 65 9.50 13.81 -13.07
C LEU A 65 10.34 13.05 -12.05
N ILE A 66 10.80 11.87 -12.43
CA ILE A 66 11.66 11.02 -11.61
C ILE A 66 13.05 10.99 -12.23
N THR A 67 14.05 11.43 -11.46
CA THR A 67 15.46 11.29 -11.81
C THR A 67 16.19 10.51 -10.73
N LYS A 68 17.01 9.55 -11.16
CA LYS A 68 17.85 8.77 -10.23
C LYS A 68 19.06 9.61 -9.82
N ALA A 69 18.99 10.21 -8.64
CA ALA A 69 20.10 10.97 -8.08
C ALA A 69 21.33 10.06 -7.88
N ARG A 70 22.52 10.60 -8.12
CA ARG A 70 23.75 9.92 -7.72
C ARG A 70 23.78 9.80 -6.20
N LYS A 71 24.33 8.70 -5.70
CA LYS A 71 24.63 8.58 -4.27
C LYS A 71 25.58 9.73 -3.91
N ARG A 72 25.20 10.56 -2.96
CA ARG A 72 26.14 11.52 -2.34
C ARG A 72 27.15 10.72 -1.55
N ASP A 73 28.44 10.87 -1.87
CA ASP A 73 29.48 10.42 -0.96
C ASP A 73 29.53 11.34 0.27
N ARG A 74 29.94 10.79 1.42
CA ARG A 74 29.95 11.51 2.72
C ARG A 74 30.73 12.83 2.70
N SER A 75 31.58 13.04 1.70
CA SER A 75 32.42 14.22 1.47
C SER A 75 31.84 15.22 0.47
N GLU A 76 30.66 14.98 -0.11
CA GLU A 76 30.03 15.87 -1.13
C GLU A 76 28.98 16.84 -0.55
N GLY A 77 28.99 17.05 0.77
CA GLY A 77 28.19 18.08 1.43
C GLY A 77 28.94 19.41 1.48
N GLY A 78 28.56 20.35 0.62
CA GLY A 78 28.94 21.76 0.73
C GLY A 78 27.86 22.54 1.50
N GLU A 79 28.36 23.28 2.50
CA GLU A 79 27.72 24.05 3.59
C GLU A 79 26.84 23.30 4.59
#